data_AF-E0DGB2-F1
#
_entry.id   AF-E0DGB2-F1
#
_cell.length_a   1.000
_cell.length_b   1.000
_cell.length_c   1.000
_cell.angle_alpha   90.00
_cell.angle_beta   90.00
_cell.angle_gamma   90.00
#
_symmetry.space_group_name_H-M   'P 1'
#
loop_
_entity.id
_entity.type
_entity.pdbx_description
1 polymer ?
#
loop_
_entity_poly.entity_id
_entity_poly.type
_entity_poly.pdbx_seq_one_letter_code
_entity_poly.pdbx_strand_id
1 'polypeptide(L)'
;MSVRPFIEVVSGPARASVATETIAGILGVAKQTNGQADWLPFAGDQRLYIVPTVDDTVAGYQIHSLDDPSIHGLYDLFTTLCDQTDWHVRLDWDELEYLDKSFPYRSLDSAEA
;
A
#
# COMPACT_ATOMS: atom_id res chain seq x y z
N MET A 1 14.03 -11.31 -11.45
CA MET A 1 13.25 -10.08 -11.32
C MET A 1 12.14 -10.39 -10.33
N SER A 2 12.06 -9.61 -9.25
CA SER A 2 11.24 -9.90 -8.08
C SER A 2 10.10 -8.90 -8.05
N VAL A 3 8.91 -9.34 -8.46
CA VAL A 3 7.70 -8.54 -8.38
C VAL A 3 7.45 -8.17 -6.92
N ARG A 4 7.24 -6.88 -6.65
CA ARG A 4 6.89 -6.37 -5.32
C ARG A 4 5.65 -5.51 -5.45
N PRO A 5 4.49 -6.00 -4.98
CA PRO A 5 3.27 -5.23 -4.98
C PRO A 5 3.44 -3.98 -4.13
N PHE A 6 3.04 -2.84 -4.70
CA PHE A 6 3.21 -1.53 -4.10
C PHE A 6 1.93 -0.72 -4.17
N ILE A 7 1.53 -0.10 -3.06
CA ILE A 7 0.55 0.98 -3.06
C ILE A 7 1.35 2.27 -3.03
N GLU A 8 1.39 2.97 -4.14
CA GLU A 8 1.95 4.32 -4.25
C GLU A 8 0.95 5.34 -3.71
N VAL A 9 1.43 6.27 -2.89
CA VAL A 9 0.65 7.43 -2.45
C VAL A 9 1.04 8.63 -3.30
N VAL A 10 0.18 8.95 -4.28
CA VAL A 10 0.37 10.07 -5.22
C VAL A 10 0.08 11.39 -4.53
N SER A 11 -0.99 11.43 -3.73
CA SER A 11 -1.34 12.55 -2.85
C SER A 11 -2.00 12.00 -1.60
N GLY A 12 -1.65 12.52 -0.44
CA GLY A 12 -2.17 11.98 0.81
C GLY A 12 -1.76 12.83 2.00
N PRO A 13 -1.60 12.22 3.19
CA PRO A 13 -1.38 12.96 4.41
C PRO A 13 0.00 13.60 4.40
N ALA A 14 0.09 14.81 4.95
CA ALA A 14 1.30 15.61 4.96
C ALA A 14 2.47 15.01 5.77
N ARG A 15 2.25 13.92 6.52
CA ARG A 15 3.26 13.24 7.34
C ARG A 15 3.10 11.73 7.25
N ALA A 16 4.22 11.02 7.15
CA ALA A 16 4.27 9.56 7.16
C ALA A 16 3.70 8.96 8.45
N SER A 17 3.83 9.65 9.58
CA SER A 17 3.26 9.20 10.87
C SER A 17 1.73 9.13 10.84
N VAL A 18 1.08 10.17 10.29
CA VAL A 18 -0.38 10.21 10.13
C VAL A 18 -0.83 9.10 9.18
N ALA A 19 -0.12 8.94 8.07
CA ALA A 19 -0.41 7.87 7.10
C ALA A 19 -0.35 6.48 7.76
N THR A 20 0.69 6.26 8.57
CA THR A 20 0.91 5.02 9.29
C THR A 20 -0.18 4.76 10.32
N GLU A 21 -0.58 5.78 11.08
CA GLU A 21 -1.65 5.67 12.08
C GLU A 21 -3.00 5.35 11.43
N THR A 22 -3.32 5.99 10.29
CA THR A 22 -4.55 5.70 9.53
C THR A 22 -4.59 4.24 9.07
N ILE A 23 -3.51 3.73 8.47
CA ILE A 23 -3.48 2.35 7.99
C ILE A 23 -3.45 1.35 9.14
N ALA A 24 -2.71 1.65 10.21
CA ALA A 24 -2.73 0.85 11.43
C ALA A 24 -4.17 0.73 11.99
N GLY A 25 -4.93 1.83 11.97
CA GLY A 25 -6.33 1.86 12.35
C GLY A 25 -7.23 1.02 11.44
N ILE A 26 -7.07 1.12 10.12
CA ILE A 26 -7.80 0.31 9.13
C ILE A 26 -7.55 -1.19 9.36
N LEU A 27 -6.29 -1.57 9.57
CA LEU A 27 -5.89 -2.96 9.77
C LEU A 27 -6.17 -3.48 11.19
N GLY A 28 -6.43 -2.59 12.15
CA GLY A 28 -6.60 -2.95 13.56
C GLY A 28 -5.30 -3.46 14.21
N VAL A 29 -4.14 -2.98 13.76
CA VAL A 29 -2.82 -3.43 14.22
C VAL A 29 -1.98 -2.28 14.76
N ALA A 30 -0.87 -2.61 15.43
CA ALA A 30 0.08 -1.63 15.92
C ALA A 30 1.37 -1.63 15.07
N LYS A 31 1.88 -0.44 14.77
CA LYS A 31 3.19 -0.24 14.13
C LYS A 31 4.30 -0.96 14.90
N GLN A 32 5.13 -1.66 14.17
CA GLN A 32 6.34 -2.31 14.65
C GLN A 32 7.56 -1.65 14.02
N THR A 33 8.70 -1.70 14.71
CA THR A 33 9.98 -1.20 14.20
C THR A 33 11.07 -2.20 14.52
N ASN A 34 12.00 -2.42 13.60
CA ASN A 34 13.18 -3.27 13.81
C ASN A 34 14.50 -2.47 13.82
N GLY A 35 14.42 -1.15 13.98
CA GLY A 35 15.58 -0.25 13.93
C GLY A 35 16.08 0.10 12.52
N GLN A 36 15.47 -0.48 11.47
CA GLN A 36 15.79 -0.17 10.07
C GLN A 36 14.58 0.32 9.28
N ALA A 37 13.39 -0.21 9.54
CA ALA A 37 12.16 0.22 8.90
C ALA A 37 10.96 0.03 9.83
N ASP A 38 9.98 0.91 9.67
CA ASP A 38 8.66 0.77 10.27
C ASP A 38 7.79 -0.14 9.38
N TRP A 39 7.02 -1.02 10.03
CA TRP A 39 6.13 -1.96 9.35
C TRP A 39 4.87 -2.25 10.18
N LEU A 40 3.84 -2.76 9.51
CA LEU A 40 2.58 -3.18 10.10
C LEU A 40 2.38 -4.69 9.89
N PRO A 41 1.92 -5.43 10.91
CA PRO A 41 1.44 -6.80 10.71
C PRO A 41 0.38 -6.82 9.62
N PHE A 42 0.52 -7.74 8.68
CA PHE A 42 -0.29 -7.80 7.47
C PHE A 42 -0.53 -9.25 7.07
N ALA A 43 -1.72 -9.56 6.55
CA ALA A 43 -2.09 -10.85 5.96
C ALA A 43 -1.33 -12.08 6.53
N GLY A 44 -1.68 -12.52 7.74
CA GLY A 44 -0.98 -13.62 8.40
C GLY A 44 0.31 -13.17 9.10
N ASP A 45 1.44 -13.77 8.74
CA ASP A 45 2.77 -13.48 9.30
C ASP A 45 3.56 -12.43 8.49
N GLN A 46 2.87 -11.79 7.54
CA GLN A 46 3.47 -10.88 6.58
C GLN A 46 3.60 -9.46 7.15
N ARG A 47 4.38 -8.65 6.43
CA ARG A 47 4.73 -7.30 6.84
C ARG A 47 4.40 -6.34 5.71
N LEU A 48 3.60 -5.33 6.04
CA LEU A 48 3.42 -4.16 5.21
C LEU A 48 4.46 -3.12 5.63
N TYR A 49 5.43 -2.86 4.77
CA TYR A 49 6.47 -1.87 5.04
C TYR A 49 6.01 -0.49 4.62
N ILE A 50 6.31 0.49 5.46
CA ILE A 50 6.04 1.91 5.18
C ILE A 50 7.26 2.47 4.47
N VAL A 51 7.06 3.10 3.32
CA VAL A 51 8.13 3.72 2.55
C VAL A 51 7.99 5.24 2.67
N PRO A 52 8.81 5.92 3.51
CA PRO A 52 8.77 7.36 3.61
C PRO A 52 9.48 8.03 2.42
N THR A 53 9.13 9.28 2.14
CA THR A 53 9.91 10.17 1.27
C THR A 53 11.01 10.87 2.08
N VAL A 54 11.90 11.57 1.38
CA VAL A 54 12.94 12.41 2.00
C VAL A 54 12.37 13.58 2.83
N ASP A 55 11.13 14.00 2.55
CA ASP A 55 10.46 15.14 3.18
C ASP A 55 9.51 14.72 4.32
N ASP A 56 9.68 13.50 4.86
CA ASP A 56 8.86 12.92 5.94
C ASP A 56 7.36 12.75 5.58
N THR A 57 7.06 12.71 4.28
CA THR A 57 5.77 12.26 3.75
C THR A 57 5.82 10.76 3.45
N VAL A 58 4.71 10.14 3.02
CA VAL A 58 4.68 8.73 2.66
C VAL A 58 4.75 8.57 1.14
N ALA A 59 5.68 7.75 0.65
CA ALA A 59 5.77 7.37 -0.77
C ALA A 59 4.81 6.21 -1.08
N GLY A 60 4.62 5.31 -0.11
CA GLY A 60 3.73 4.18 -0.30
C GLY A 60 3.97 3.03 0.67
N TYR A 61 3.39 1.89 0.32
CA TYR A 61 3.36 0.68 1.13
C TYR A 61 3.69 -0.54 0.28
N GLN A 62 4.59 -1.38 0.79
CA GLN A 62 5.03 -2.57 0.06
C GLN A 62 4.89 -3.83 0.91
N ILE A 63 4.58 -4.93 0.25
CA ILE A 63 4.73 -6.28 0.77
C ILE A 63 5.89 -6.97 0.02
N HIS A 64 6.59 -7.88 0.68
CA HIS A 64 7.66 -8.66 0.05
C HIS A 64 7.21 -10.07 -0.35
N SER A 65 5.99 -10.46 0.02
CA SER A 65 5.39 -11.74 -0.35
C SER A 65 4.38 -11.59 -1.48
N LEU A 66 4.26 -12.64 -2.28
CA LEU A 66 3.36 -12.76 -3.43
C LEU A 66 2.35 -13.91 -3.22
N ASP A 67 2.18 -14.38 -1.98
CA ASP A 67 1.15 -15.37 -1.67
C ASP A 67 -0.25 -14.76 -1.76
N ASP A 68 -1.24 -15.57 -2.11
CA ASP A 68 -2.62 -15.13 -2.33
C ASP A 68 -3.17 -14.28 -1.17
N PRO A 69 -3.02 -14.67 0.12
CA PRO A 69 -3.45 -13.83 1.24
C PRO A 69 -2.87 -12.41 1.24
N SER A 70 -1.59 -12.25 0.90
CA SER A 70 -0.92 -10.95 0.86
C SER A 70 -1.41 -10.09 -0.30
N ILE A 71 -1.58 -10.69 -1.48
CA ILE A 71 -2.08 -10.01 -2.68
C ILE A 71 -3.52 -9.53 -2.44
N HIS A 72 -4.38 -10.41 -1.92
CA HIS A 72 -5.76 -10.06 -1.59
C HIS A 72 -5.81 -8.99 -0.48
N GLY A 73 -5.01 -9.14 0.57
CA GLY A 73 -4.94 -8.14 1.63
C GLY A 73 -4.48 -6.78 1.13
N LEU A 74 -3.51 -6.73 0.20
CA LEU A 74 -3.05 -5.46 -0.38
C LEU A 74 -4.12 -4.81 -1.25
N TYR A 75 -4.85 -5.61 -2.03
CA TYR A 75 -5.97 -5.12 -2.81
C TYR A 75 -7.09 -4.58 -1.90
N ASP A 76 -7.45 -5.29 -0.84
CA ASP A 76 -8.45 -4.84 0.13
C ASP A 76 -8.03 -3.54 0.84
N LEU A 77 -6.74 -3.41 1.19
CA LEU A 77 -6.19 -2.18 1.74
C LEU A 77 -6.28 -1.03 0.74
N PHE A 78 -5.91 -1.26 -0.53
CA PHE A 78 -6.03 -0.25 -1.58
C PHE A 78 -7.48 0.22 -1.74
N THR A 79 -8.44 -0.70 -1.85
CA THR A 79 -9.86 -0.33 -1.98
C THR A 79 -10.35 0.42 -0.75
N THR A 80 -9.92 0.01 0.44
CA THR A 80 -10.29 0.68 1.69
C THR A 80 -9.72 2.09 1.76
N LEU A 81 -8.49 2.31 1.30
CA LEU A 81 -7.89 3.64 1.23
C LEU A 81 -8.68 4.54 0.26
N CYS A 82 -9.02 4.04 -0.92
CA CYS A 82 -9.86 4.77 -1.88
C CYS A 82 -11.24 5.12 -1.33
N ASP A 83 -11.84 4.24 -0.52
CA ASP A 83 -13.20 4.43 -0.01
C ASP A 83 -13.26 5.28 1.28
N GLN A 84 -12.25 5.17 2.14
CA GLN A 84 -12.27 5.76 3.49
C GLN A 84 -11.36 6.98 3.66
N THR A 85 -10.57 7.33 2.65
CA THR A 85 -9.67 8.49 2.70
C THR A 85 -9.83 9.37 1.47
N ASP A 86 -9.35 10.60 1.56
CA ASP A 86 -9.21 11.53 0.45
C ASP A 86 -7.87 11.37 -0.29
N TRP A 87 -7.14 10.27 -0.02
CA TRP A 87 -5.83 10.05 -0.60
C TRP A 87 -5.98 9.61 -2.06
N HIS A 88 -5.11 10.16 -2.90
CA HIS A 88 -4.90 9.65 -4.24
C HIS A 88 -3.81 8.59 -4.18
N VAL A 89 -4.20 7.33 -4.36
CA VAL A 89 -3.30 6.18 -4.32
C VAL A 89 -3.36 5.41 -5.63
N ARG A 90 -2.23 4.79 -6.00
CA ARG A 90 -2.10 3.92 -7.16
C ARG A 90 -1.60 2.56 -6.73
N LEU A 91 -2.20 1.50 -7.26
CA LEU A 91 -1.59 0.18 -7.19
C LEU A 91 -0.54 0.07 -8.28
N ASP A 92 0.71 0.10 -7.86
CA ASP A 92 1.84 -0.15 -8.72
C ASP A 92 2.31 -1.59 -8.57
N TRP A 93 2.39 -2.25 -9.72
CA TRP A 93 2.87 -3.60 -9.85
C TRP A 93 3.94 -3.56 -10.93
N ASP A 94 5.07 -2.95 -10.62
CA ASP A 94 6.10 -2.59 -11.62
C ASP A 94 6.81 -3.79 -12.29
N GLU A 95 6.25 -5.01 -12.22
CA GLU A 95 6.59 -6.17 -13.06
C GLU A 95 5.35 -7.03 -13.43
N LEU A 96 4.29 -6.40 -13.95
CA LEU A 96 3.00 -7.05 -14.34
C LEU A 96 2.96 -7.64 -15.77
N GLU A 97 4.06 -8.19 -16.32
CA GLU A 97 3.96 -8.95 -17.59
C GLU A 97 3.28 -10.33 -17.41
N TYR A 98 3.02 -10.79 -16.18
CA TYR A 98 2.71 -12.19 -15.91
C TYR A 98 1.50 -12.52 -15.01
N LEU A 99 0.68 -11.56 -14.56
CA LEU A 99 -0.53 -11.88 -13.79
C LEU A 99 -1.82 -11.48 -14.51
N ASP A 100 -2.76 -12.43 -14.46
CA ASP A 100 -4.00 -12.53 -15.21
C ASP A 100 -4.88 -11.27 -15.12
N LYS A 101 -5.58 -10.97 -16.22
CA LYS A 101 -6.42 -9.77 -16.46
C LYS A 101 -7.70 -9.74 -15.62
N SER A 102 -7.78 -10.53 -14.56
CA SER A 102 -8.96 -10.73 -13.72
C SER A 102 -9.10 -9.74 -12.58
N PHE A 103 -8.04 -8.99 -12.23
CA PHE A 103 -8.13 -7.93 -11.24
C PHE A 103 -8.47 -6.59 -11.91
N PRO A 104 -9.54 -5.90 -11.50
CA PRO A 104 -9.93 -4.64 -12.12
C PRO A 104 -8.89 -3.56 -11.79
N TYR A 105 -8.01 -3.30 -12.74
CA TYR A 105 -7.15 -2.13 -12.77
C TYR A 105 -8.05 -0.89 -12.94
N ARG A 106 -8.48 -0.28 -11.83
CA ARG A 106 -8.98 1.09 -11.86
C ARG A 106 -7.78 2.02 -11.76
N SER A 107 -7.18 2.34 -12.91
CA SER A 107 -6.49 3.63 -13.02
C SER A 107 -7.56 4.71 -12.85
N LEU A 108 -7.34 5.59 -11.87
CA LEU A 108 -8.14 6.80 -11.68
C LEU A 108 -7.75 7.91 -12.68
N ASP A 109 -7.09 7.60 -13.80
CA ASP A 109 -6.81 8.56 -14.88
C ASP A 109 -8.03 8.78 -15.80
N SER A 110 -9.24 8.75 -15.26
CA SER A 110 -10.46 9.05 -16.02
C SER A 110 -11.42 9.87 -15.19
N ALA A 111 -10.95 11.04 -14.75
CA ALA A 111 -11.80 12.15 -14.34
C ALA A 111 -11.23 13.50 -14.80
N GLU A 112 -10.62 13.56 -15.99
CA GLU A 112 -10.47 14.80 -16.75
C GLU A 112 -10.69 14.51 -18.24
N ALA A 113 -11.91 14.75 -18.72
CA ALA A 113 -12.25 15.06 -20.11
C ALA A 113 -13.53 15.90 -20.16
#